data_AF-A0A357C3V3-F1
#
_entry.id   AF-A0A357C3V3-F1
#
_cell.length_a   1.000
_cell.length_b   1.000
_cell.length_c   1.000
_cell.angle_alpha   90.00
_cell.angle_beta   90.00
_cell.angle_gamma   90.00
#
_symmetry.space_group_name_H-M   'P 1'
#
loop_
_entity.id
_entity.type
_entity.pdbx_description
1 polymer ?
#
loop_
_entity_poly.entity_id
_entity_poly.type
_entity_poly.pdbx_seq_one_letter_code
_entity_poly.pdbx_strand_id
1 'polypeptide(L)'
;MLGQFIDTFAKAKSKGIPEDVLKEARKLHDTAQTYWEWWTAENSDGFHNPDAARESITKSIDSSQKGIKILNDAMAAKTAAK
;
A
#
# COMPACT_ATOMS: atom_id res chain seq x y z
N MET A 1 -0.78 -7.33 1.48
CA MET A 1 -1.69 -6.57 2.38
C MET A 1 -0.99 -5.32 2.90
N LEU A 2 -1.71 -4.36 3.47
CA LEU A 2 -1.18 -3.06 3.93
C LEU A 2 0.05 -3.17 4.85
N GLY A 3 0.05 -4.09 5.81
CA GLY A 3 1.24 -4.33 6.67
C GLY A 3 2.50 -4.69 5.86
N GLN A 4 2.37 -5.62 4.89
CA GLN A 4 3.46 -5.95 3.97
C GLN A 4 3.92 -4.75 3.14
N PHE A 5 3.02 -3.84 2.78
CA PHE A 5 3.38 -2.64 2.06
C PHE A 5 4.26 -1.71 2.92
N ILE A 6 3.88 -1.50 4.18
CA ILE A 6 4.66 -0.71 5.14
C ILE A 6 6.06 -1.32 5.33
N ASP A 7 6.17 -2.63 5.50
CA ASP A 7 7.45 -3.33 5.63
C ASP A 7 8.31 -3.20 4.37
N THR A 8 7.68 -3.34 3.19
CA THR A 8 8.35 -3.19 1.90
C THR A 8 8.87 -1.76 1.71
N PHE A 9 8.11 -0.76 2.16
CA PHE A 9 8.52 0.64 2.14
C PHE A 9 9.75 0.88 3.01
N ALA A 10 9.76 0.39 4.25
CA ALA A 10 10.91 0.49 5.14
C ALA A 10 12.17 -0.14 4.53
N LYS A 11 12.02 -1.33 3.90
CA LYS A 11 13.10 -2.02 3.19
C LYS A 11 13.60 -1.25 1.96
N ALA A 12 12.71 -0.66 1.16
CA ALA A 12 13.10 0.14 0.01
C ALA A 12 13.87 1.39 0.43
N LYS A 13 13.41 2.07 1.49
CA LYS A 13 14.09 3.23 2.06
C LYS A 13 15.50 2.89 2.54
N SER A 14 15.69 1.78 3.26
CA SER A 14 17.02 1.35 3.74
C SER A 14 17.99 0.97 2.62
N LYS A 15 17.47 0.52 1.48
CA LYS A 15 18.27 0.29 0.26
C LYS A 15 18.58 1.56 -0.53
N GLY A 16 18.15 2.74 -0.07
CA GLY A 16 18.39 4.02 -0.75
C GLY A 16 17.72 4.09 -2.12
N ILE A 17 16.47 3.60 -2.22
CA ILE A 17 15.65 3.80 -3.41
C ILE A 17 15.37 5.29 -3.61
N PRO A 18 15.36 5.80 -4.86
CA PRO A 18 15.08 7.21 -5.15
C PRO A 18 13.81 7.75 -4.50
N GLU A 19 13.87 9.01 -4.04
CA GLU A 19 12.79 9.64 -3.26
C GLU A 19 11.51 9.88 -4.08
N ASP A 20 11.61 10.01 -5.40
CA ASP A 20 10.46 10.06 -6.33
C ASP A 20 9.65 8.77 -6.30
N VAL A 21 10.31 7.60 -6.35
CA VAL A 21 9.66 6.28 -6.20
C VAL A 21 9.02 6.14 -4.82
N LEU A 22 9.71 6.60 -3.76
CA LEU A 22 9.16 6.58 -2.42
C LEU A 22 7.94 7.53 -2.28
N LYS A 23 7.94 8.69 -2.93
CA LYS A 23 6.78 9.59 -2.97
C LYS A 23 5.58 8.96 -3.68
N GLU A 24 5.80 8.25 -4.77
CA GLU A 24 4.73 7.51 -5.46
C GLU A 24 4.15 6.41 -4.56
N ALA A 25 5.00 5.63 -3.90
CA ALA A 25 4.56 4.63 -2.93
C ALA A 25 3.76 5.25 -1.77
N ARG A 26 4.16 6.41 -1.23
CA ARG A 26 3.38 7.08 -0.17
C ARG A 26 1.96 7.44 -0.60
N LYS A 27 1.75 7.92 -1.83
CA LYS A 27 0.40 8.21 -2.34
C LYS A 27 -0.50 6.97 -2.39
N LEU A 28 0.09 5.83 -2.77
CA LEU A 28 -0.61 4.55 -2.76
C LEU A 28 -0.90 4.07 -1.33
N HIS A 29 0.00 4.36 -0.39
CA HIS A 29 -0.21 4.07 1.03
C HIS A 29 -1.38 4.90 1.58
N ASP A 30 -1.43 6.20 1.32
CA ASP A 30 -2.54 7.05 1.78
C ASP A 30 -3.89 6.53 1.28
N THR A 31 -3.93 6.09 0.02
CA THR A 31 -5.11 5.46 -0.58
C THR A 31 -5.45 4.14 0.11
N ALA A 32 -4.46 3.27 0.29
CA ALA A 32 -4.66 1.96 0.91
C ALA A 32 -5.13 2.08 2.38
N GLN A 33 -4.50 2.97 3.14
CA GLN A 33 -4.83 3.28 4.52
C GLN A 33 -6.25 3.81 4.62
N THR A 34 -6.61 4.84 3.84
CA THR A 34 -7.94 5.46 3.89
C THR A 34 -9.06 4.43 3.67
N TYR A 35 -8.92 3.57 2.66
CA TYR A 35 -9.92 2.56 2.34
C TYR A 35 -9.99 1.40 3.33
N TRP A 36 -8.95 1.17 4.12
CA TRP A 36 -8.96 0.19 5.20
C TRP A 36 -9.47 0.80 6.50
N GLU A 37 -8.92 1.94 6.90
CA GLU A 37 -9.14 2.59 8.18
C GLU A 37 -10.60 3.00 8.39
N TRP A 38 -11.28 3.40 7.31
CA TRP A 38 -12.72 3.70 7.38
C TRP A 38 -13.52 2.55 8.01
N TRP A 39 -13.24 1.30 7.63
CA TRP A 39 -14.00 0.14 8.08
C TRP A 39 -13.49 -0.46 9.40
N THR A 40 -12.29 -0.09 9.84
CA THR A 40 -11.87 -0.38 11.21
C THR A 40 -12.33 0.68 12.21
N ALA A 41 -12.57 1.90 11.73
CA ALA A 41 -13.14 2.98 12.54
C ALA A 41 -14.66 2.86 12.65
N GLU A 42 -15.33 2.41 11.59
CA GLU A 42 -16.76 2.12 11.58
C GLU A 42 -17.06 0.85 12.42
N ASN A 43 -18.12 0.88 13.24
CA ASN A 43 -18.36 -0.13 14.27
C ASN A 43 -19.35 -1.26 13.88
N SER A 44 -19.88 -1.26 12.66
CA SER A 44 -20.85 -2.27 12.21
C SER A 44 -20.21 -3.48 11.54
N ASP A 45 -18.88 -3.49 11.41
CA ASP A 45 -18.14 -4.48 10.63
C ASP A 45 -18.69 -4.62 9.20
N GLY A 46 -19.12 -3.51 8.62
CA GLY A 46 -19.72 -3.45 7.28
C GLY A 46 -21.20 -3.83 7.21
N PHE A 47 -21.87 -4.17 8.31
CA PHE A 47 -23.30 -4.52 8.30
C PHE A 47 -24.18 -3.39 7.76
N HIS A 48 -23.85 -2.13 8.03
CA HIS A 48 -24.60 -0.99 7.51
C HIS A 48 -24.53 -0.86 5.98
N ASN A 49 -23.44 -1.32 5.35
CA ASN A 49 -23.27 -1.29 3.89
C ASN A 49 -22.21 -2.32 3.42
N PRO A 50 -22.58 -3.61 3.28
CA PRO A 50 -21.62 -4.68 3.03
C PRO A 50 -20.96 -4.58 1.65
N ASP A 51 -21.68 -4.06 0.66
CA ASP A 51 -21.16 -3.89 -0.70
C ASP A 51 -20.07 -2.81 -0.74
N ALA A 52 -20.31 -1.67 -0.07
CA ALA A 52 -19.30 -0.62 0.04
C ALA A 52 -18.08 -1.08 0.85
N ALA A 53 -18.30 -1.87 1.92
CA ALA A 53 -17.21 -2.45 2.70
C ALA A 53 -16.32 -3.34 1.84
N ARG A 54 -16.93 -4.25 1.09
CA ARG A 54 -16.23 -5.13 0.15
C ARG A 54 -15.44 -4.34 -0.87
N GLU A 55 -16.07 -3.40 -1.57
CA GLU A 55 -15.42 -2.60 -2.61
C GLU A 55 -14.22 -1.80 -2.06
N SER A 56 -14.42 -1.14 -0.92
CA SER A 56 -13.38 -0.34 -0.26
C SER A 56 -12.18 -1.18 0.16
N ILE A 57 -12.43 -2.30 0.86
CA ILE A 57 -11.34 -3.19 1.30
C ILE A 57 -10.59 -3.77 0.09
N THR A 58 -11.28 -4.11 -1.00
CA THR A 58 -10.61 -4.50 -2.26
C THR A 58 -9.73 -3.39 -2.81
N LYS A 59 -10.20 -2.13 -2.84
CA LYS A 59 -9.37 -0.97 -3.26
C LYS A 59 -8.15 -0.77 -2.37
N SER A 60 -8.26 -1.02 -1.07
CA SER A 60 -7.12 -1.00 -0.14
C SER A 60 -6.08 -2.06 -0.50
N ILE A 61 -6.54 -3.29 -0.79
CA ILE A 61 -5.68 -4.41 -1.21
C ILE A 61 -4.97 -4.07 -2.52
N ASP A 62 -5.69 -3.60 -3.53
CA ASP A 62 -5.14 -3.28 -4.85
C ASP A 62 -4.08 -2.16 -4.75
N SER A 63 -4.37 -1.11 -3.99
CA SER A 63 -3.44 0.00 -3.77
C SER A 63 -2.18 -0.47 -3.04
N SER A 64 -2.34 -1.34 -2.05
CA SER A 64 -1.20 -1.96 -1.35
C SER A 64 -0.34 -2.81 -2.29
N GLN A 65 -0.95 -3.63 -3.14
CA GLN A 65 -0.23 -4.48 -4.10
C GLN A 65 0.53 -3.66 -5.14
N LYS A 66 -0.08 -2.59 -5.66
CA LYS A 66 0.58 -1.64 -6.57
C LYS A 66 1.81 -1.01 -5.91
N GLY A 67 1.67 -0.55 -4.66
CA GLY A 67 2.76 0.04 -3.90
C GLY A 67 3.92 -0.93 -3.66
N ILE A 68 3.60 -2.17 -3.25
CA ILE A 68 4.58 -3.25 -3.10
C ILE A 68 5.33 -3.51 -4.42
N LYS A 69 4.59 -3.58 -5.54
CA LYS A 69 5.18 -3.84 -6.85
C LYS A 69 6.18 -2.77 -7.25
N ILE A 70 5.80 -1.48 -7.17
CA ILE A 70 6.69 -0.35 -7.52
C ILE A 70 7.99 -0.40 -6.71
N LEU A 71 7.89 -0.64 -5.40
CA LEU A 71 9.05 -0.73 -4.53
C LEU A 71 9.95 -1.93 -4.85
N ASN A 72 9.36 -3.10 -5.09
CA ASN A 72 10.11 -4.30 -5.44
C ASN A 72 10.81 -4.17 -6.79
N ASP A 73 10.13 -3.63 -7.80
CA ASP A 73 10.68 -3.40 -9.12
C ASP A 73 11.88 -2.42 -9.04
N ALA A 74 11.74 -1.33 -8.29
CA ALA A 74 12.83 -0.38 -8.08
C ALA A 74 14.04 -1.00 -7.35
N MET A 75 13.79 -1.82 -6.33
CA MET A 75 14.85 -2.57 -5.64
C MET A 75 15.55 -3.59 -6.55
N ALA A 76 14.81 -4.28 -7.41
CA ALA A 76 15.36 -5.22 -8.38
C ALA A 76 16.22 -4.49 -9.42
N ALA A 77 15.72 -3.41 -10.01
CA ALA A 77 16.46 -2.58 -10.97
C ALA A 77 17.77 -2.03 -10.38
N LYS A 78 17.73 -1.53 -9.14
CA LYS A 78 18.93 -1.06 -8.43
C LYS A 78 19.95 -2.18 -8.19
N THR A 79 19.48 -3.39 -7.90
CA THR A 79 20.36 -4.54 -7.68
C THR A 79 21.02 -4.99 -8.97
N ALA A 80 20.31 -4.95 -10.10
CA ALA A 80 20.84 -5.30 -11.42
C ALA A 80 21.83 -4.27 -11.99
N ALA A 81 21.77 -3.01 -11.53
CA ALA A 81 22.67 -1.95 -11.93
C ALA A 81 24.00 -1.92 -11.14
N LYS A 82 24.19 -2.85 -10.20
CA LYS A 82 25.40 -2.99 -9.39
C LYS A 82 26.30 -4.09 -9.96
#